data_AF-A0A182M8C0-F1
#
_entry.id   AF-A0A182M8C0-F1
#
_cell.length_a   1.000
_cell.length_b   1.000
_cell.length_c   1.000
_cell.angle_alpha   90.00
_cell.angle_beta   90.00
_cell.angle_gamma   90.00
#
_symmetry.space_group_name_H-M   'P 1'
#
loop_
_entity.id
_entity.type
_entity.pdbx_description
1 polymer ?
#
loop_
_entity_poly.entity_id
_entity_poly.type
_entity_poly.pdbx_seq_one_letter_code
_entity_poly.pdbx_strand_id
1 'polypeptide(L)'
;MSRCAKETGFCSTEENETRATVRLGCFSETKENKVPLIVNVAISVGAYYAGRGLIPKMKPMFINANLYGIDMNKASKPKIPEAFGVVTGCIFLVSLFLFIPVPFLRNFSTSIKGDFPHDKFVEFIAAMLSICCMILLGFADDVLNLRWRDKLYLPTVASLPLLMVYYTNFNSTTVILPKMVRPLLGHSLDIGMLYYLFMGMLAVFCTNAINILAGINGLEVCQSLIIASSIVVFNVVEILSGHHSEAHEFSLYIMLPYIGATCALWRYNRYQESQYQNVIT
;
A
#
# COMPACT_ATOMS: atom_id res chain seq x y z
N MET A 1 28.67 9.00 63.72
CA MET A 1 27.38 9.29 63.05
C MET A 1 27.41 8.59 61.69
N SER A 2 26.79 7.41 61.66
CA SER A 2 26.77 6.47 60.53
C SER A 2 25.29 6.20 60.22
N ARG A 3 24.99 6.00 58.93
CA ARG A 3 23.69 5.68 58.29
C ARG A 3 22.85 6.88 57.83
N CYS A 4 23.07 7.27 56.58
CA CYS A 4 22.00 7.69 55.66
C CYS A 4 22.51 7.60 54.21
N ALA A 5 22.58 6.38 53.67
CA ALA A 5 22.88 6.12 52.26
C ALA A 5 22.53 4.66 51.93
N LYS A 6 21.24 4.30 51.88
CA LYS A 6 20.84 2.96 51.41
C LYS A 6 19.36 2.77 51.01
N GLU A 7 18.65 3.80 50.55
CA GLU A 7 17.23 3.65 50.17
C GLU A 7 16.86 4.07 48.72
N THR A 8 17.82 4.46 47.87
CA THR A 8 17.52 4.87 46.48
C THR A 8 17.60 3.75 45.45
N GLY A 9 17.86 2.50 45.86
CA GLY A 9 18.09 1.37 44.94
C GLY A 9 16.95 0.34 44.82
N PHE A 10 15.93 0.39 45.69
CA PHE A 10 14.88 -0.64 45.73
C PHE A 10 13.62 -0.26 44.95
N CYS A 11 13.30 1.05 44.89
CA CYS A 11 12.10 1.57 44.24
C CYS A 11 12.15 1.50 42.69
N SER A 12 13.35 1.53 42.10
CA SER A 12 13.54 1.50 40.64
C SER A 12 13.45 0.08 40.04
N THR A 13 13.63 -0.97 40.85
CA THR A 13 13.47 -2.36 40.44
C THR A 13 12.00 -2.79 40.40
N GLU A 14 11.19 -2.39 41.39
CA GLU A 14 9.74 -2.68 41.40
C GLU A 14 8.98 -1.91 40.31
N GLU A 15 9.36 -0.67 39.99
CA GLU A 15 8.77 0.08 38.87
C GLU A 15 9.08 -0.57 37.52
N ASN A 16 10.27 -1.14 37.33
CA ASN A 16 10.66 -1.80 36.09
C ASN A 16 10.03 -3.20 35.96
N GLU A 17 9.90 -3.96 37.04
CA GLU A 17 9.13 -5.21 37.04
C GLU A 17 7.64 -4.93 36.85
N THR A 18 7.09 -3.86 37.42
CA THR A 18 5.69 -3.47 37.20
C THR A 18 5.48 -2.98 35.76
N ARG A 19 6.40 -2.22 35.16
CA ARG A 19 6.35 -1.84 33.74
C ARG A 19 6.51 -3.04 32.80
N ALA A 20 7.37 -3.99 33.14
CA ALA A 20 7.55 -5.22 32.37
C ALA A 20 6.30 -6.13 32.48
N THR A 21 5.71 -6.23 33.66
CA THR A 21 4.50 -7.03 33.93
C THR A 21 3.25 -6.37 33.36
N VAL A 22 3.17 -5.04 33.30
CA VAL A 22 2.12 -4.30 32.58
C VAL A 22 2.31 -4.41 31.06
N ARG A 23 3.54 -4.40 30.55
CA ARG A 23 3.83 -4.69 29.14
C ARG A 23 3.48 -6.13 28.76
N LEU A 24 3.81 -7.11 29.62
CA LEU A 24 3.45 -8.53 29.43
C LEU A 24 1.94 -8.76 29.61
N GLY A 25 1.29 -8.05 30.53
CA GLY A 25 -0.16 -8.10 30.76
C GLY A 25 -0.97 -7.48 29.63
N CYS A 26 -0.51 -6.39 29.02
CA CYS A 26 -1.09 -5.84 27.79
C CYS A 26 -0.81 -6.72 26.56
N PHE A 27 0.29 -7.49 26.56
CA PHE A 27 0.59 -8.44 25.48
C PHE A 27 -0.25 -9.72 25.56
N SER A 28 -0.87 -10.00 26.72
CA SER A 28 -1.67 -11.20 26.97
C SER A 28 -3.13 -11.12 26.51
N GLU A 29 -3.57 -10.01 25.89
CA GLU A 29 -4.95 -9.84 25.41
C GLU A 29 -5.07 -9.43 23.93
N THR A 30 -4.08 -9.76 23.09
CA THR A 30 -4.28 -9.84 21.63
C THR A 30 -5.02 -11.13 21.27
N LYS A 31 -6.26 -11.28 21.74
CA LYS A 31 -7.24 -12.09 20.99
C LYS A 31 -7.24 -11.53 19.57
N GLU A 32 -6.89 -12.36 18.58
CA GLU A 32 -6.95 -12.07 17.14
C GLU A 32 -8.29 -11.38 16.82
N ASN A 33 -8.31 -10.05 16.81
CA ASN A 33 -9.48 -9.33 16.37
C ASN A 33 -9.44 -9.33 14.85
N LYS A 34 -10.05 -10.35 14.24
CA LYS A 34 -10.21 -10.46 12.78
C LYS A 34 -11.17 -9.40 12.20
N VAL A 35 -11.73 -8.54 13.06
CA VAL A 35 -12.72 -7.52 12.71
C VAL A 35 -12.20 -6.53 11.66
N PRO A 36 -10.99 -5.93 11.76
CA PRO A 36 -10.51 -5.02 10.73
C PRO A 36 -10.38 -5.72 9.37
N LEU A 37 -9.85 -6.94 9.32
CA LEU A 37 -9.75 -7.71 8.08
C LEU A 37 -11.12 -8.02 7.47
N ILE A 38 -12.12 -8.42 8.26
CA ILE A 38 -13.48 -8.70 7.78
C ILE A 38 -14.12 -7.43 7.20
N VAL A 39 -14.02 -6.31 7.91
CA VAL A 39 -14.53 -5.01 7.43
C VAL A 39 -13.78 -4.59 6.16
N ASN A 40 -12.47 -4.81 6.09
CA ASN A 40 -11.69 -4.49 4.90
C ASN A 40 -12.13 -5.32 3.68
N VAL A 41 -12.42 -6.61 3.86
CA VAL A 41 -12.99 -7.46 2.79
C VAL A 41 -14.34 -6.90 2.33
N ALA A 42 -15.21 -6.51 3.25
CA ALA A 42 -16.50 -5.91 2.91
C ALA A 42 -16.35 -4.60 2.12
N ILE A 43 -15.44 -3.72 2.55
CA ILE A 43 -15.10 -2.48 1.83
C ILE A 43 -14.53 -2.79 0.44
N SER A 44 -13.66 -3.78 0.33
CA SER A 44 -13.04 -4.21 -0.94
C SER A 44 -14.08 -4.73 -1.94
N VAL A 45 -15.06 -5.50 -1.46
CA VAL A 45 -16.22 -5.93 -2.26
C VAL A 45 -17.06 -4.71 -2.68
N GLY A 46 -17.27 -3.77 -1.75
CA GLY A 46 -17.92 -2.49 -2.05
C GLY A 46 -17.20 -1.70 -3.14
N ALA A 47 -15.87 -1.63 -3.10
CA ALA A 47 -15.02 -0.98 -4.10
C ALA A 47 -15.23 -1.59 -5.50
N TYR A 48 -15.32 -2.92 -5.59
CA TYR A 48 -15.62 -3.61 -6.85
C TYR A 48 -16.98 -3.19 -7.43
N TYR A 49 -18.03 -3.18 -6.62
CA TYR A 49 -19.38 -2.78 -7.07
C TYR A 49 -19.46 -1.29 -7.41
N ALA A 50 -18.77 -0.43 -6.65
CA ALA A 50 -18.65 0.99 -6.95
C ALA A 50 -17.99 1.21 -8.31
N GLY A 51 -16.86 0.54 -8.58
CA GLY A 51 -16.19 0.59 -9.89
C GLY A 51 -17.07 0.06 -11.02
N ARG A 52 -17.78 -1.05 -10.78
CA ARG A 52 -18.74 -1.59 -11.74
C ARG A 52 -19.80 -0.56 -12.16
N GLY A 53 -20.28 0.27 -11.23
CA GLY A 53 -21.28 1.30 -11.50
C GLY A 53 -20.72 2.62 -12.05
N LEU A 54 -19.53 3.03 -11.61
CA LEU A 54 -18.93 4.33 -11.94
C LEU A 54 -18.24 4.35 -13.31
N ILE A 55 -17.43 3.32 -13.62
CA ILE A 55 -16.65 3.25 -14.87
C ILE A 55 -17.51 3.53 -16.13
N PRO A 56 -18.65 2.86 -16.36
CA PRO A 56 -19.45 3.11 -17.57
C PRO A 56 -20.07 4.51 -17.59
N LYS A 57 -20.39 5.09 -16.43
CA LYS A 57 -20.94 6.47 -16.33
C LYS A 57 -19.88 7.53 -16.63
N MET A 58 -18.62 7.26 -16.29
CA MET A 58 -17.51 8.19 -16.51
C MET A 58 -16.93 8.12 -17.92
N LYS A 59 -17.14 7.00 -18.63
CA LYS A 59 -16.69 6.79 -20.02
C LYS A 59 -16.98 7.99 -20.96
N PRO A 60 -18.23 8.49 -21.08
CA PRO A 60 -18.52 9.61 -21.99
C PRO A 60 -17.84 10.91 -21.56
N MET A 61 -17.63 11.15 -20.26
CA MET A 61 -16.98 12.38 -19.78
C MET A 61 -15.53 12.47 -20.24
N PHE A 62 -14.78 11.36 -20.20
CA PHE A 62 -13.39 11.31 -20.67
C PHE A 62 -13.31 11.54 -22.18
N ILE A 63 -14.20 10.91 -22.95
CA ILE A 63 -14.27 11.11 -24.41
C ILE A 63 -14.58 12.59 -24.74
N ASN A 64 -15.53 13.20 -24.02
CA ASN A 64 -15.89 14.60 -24.20
C ASN A 64 -14.76 15.57 -23.78
N ALA A 65 -13.91 15.15 -22.84
CA ALA A 65 -12.72 15.89 -22.41
C ALA A 65 -11.50 15.68 -23.33
N ASN A 66 -11.64 14.95 -24.44
CA ASN A 66 -10.55 14.53 -25.33
C ASN A 66 -9.48 13.64 -24.67
N LEU A 67 -9.83 12.94 -23.59
CA LEU A 67 -8.98 11.94 -22.93
C LEU A 67 -9.32 10.55 -23.50
N TYR A 68 -8.85 10.28 -24.72
CA TYR A 68 -9.07 9.00 -25.40
C TYR A 68 -7.91 8.63 -26.33
N GLY A 69 -7.76 7.31 -26.48
CA GLY A 69 -6.86 6.65 -27.40
C GLY A 69 -7.60 5.94 -28.51
N ILE A 70 -6.86 5.55 -29.55
CA ILE A 70 -7.36 4.69 -30.62
C ILE A 70 -6.82 3.28 -30.38
N ASP A 71 -7.70 2.28 -30.34
CA ASP A 71 -7.27 0.88 -30.25
C ASP A 71 -6.63 0.45 -31.58
N MET A 72 -5.30 0.47 -31.61
CA MET A 72 -4.50 0.12 -32.79
C MET A 72 -4.57 -1.36 -33.14
N ASN A 73 -4.99 -2.21 -32.20
CA ASN A 73 -5.08 -3.66 -32.37
C ASN A 73 -6.43 -4.11 -32.94
N LYS A 74 -7.35 -3.17 -33.24
CA LYS A 74 -8.66 -3.44 -33.83
C LYS A 74 -8.84 -2.72 -35.17
N ALA A 75 -9.35 -3.44 -36.17
CA ALA A 75 -9.56 -2.91 -37.52
C ALA A 75 -10.50 -1.68 -37.57
N SER A 76 -11.49 -1.63 -36.68
CA SER A 76 -12.45 -0.52 -36.59
C SER A 76 -11.92 0.73 -35.87
N LYS A 77 -10.73 0.67 -35.27
CA LYS A 77 -10.05 1.80 -34.61
C LYS A 77 -10.97 2.62 -33.68
N PRO A 78 -11.67 1.99 -32.71
CA PRO A 78 -12.56 2.71 -31.81
C PRO A 78 -11.80 3.70 -30.94
N LYS A 79 -12.45 4.81 -30.61
CA LYS A 79 -12.01 5.70 -29.53
C LYS A 79 -12.34 5.07 -28.19
N ILE A 80 -11.32 4.81 -27.38
CA ILE A 80 -11.43 4.23 -26.05
C ILE A 80 -10.87 5.25 -25.07
N PRO A 81 -11.56 5.58 -23.97
CA PRO A 81 -10.98 6.54 -23.06
C PRO A 81 -9.71 5.99 -22.40
N GLU A 82 -8.75 6.89 -22.19
CA GLU A 82 -7.46 6.63 -21.56
C GLU A 82 -7.44 7.15 -20.12
N ALA A 83 -6.37 6.84 -19.39
CA ALA A 83 -6.13 7.28 -18.01
C ALA A 83 -7.25 6.85 -17.03
N PHE A 84 -7.95 5.75 -17.32
CA PHE A 84 -9.05 5.27 -16.47
C PHE A 84 -8.55 4.72 -15.13
N GLY A 85 -7.24 4.47 -15.00
CA GLY A 85 -6.58 4.19 -13.73
C GLY A 85 -6.90 5.22 -12.63
N VAL A 86 -7.12 6.50 -12.98
CA VAL A 86 -7.46 7.55 -12.00
C VAL A 86 -8.80 7.31 -11.32
N VAL A 87 -9.81 6.82 -12.05
CA VAL A 87 -11.15 6.56 -11.51
C VAL A 87 -11.08 5.45 -10.47
N THR A 88 -10.36 4.38 -10.80
CA THR A 88 -10.17 3.23 -9.91
C THR A 88 -9.23 3.54 -8.75
N GLY A 89 -8.22 4.39 -8.98
CA GLY A 89 -7.36 4.93 -7.93
C GLY A 89 -8.15 5.76 -6.91
N CYS A 90 -9.09 6.59 -7.36
CA CYS A 90 -10.00 7.31 -6.47
C CYS A 90 -10.91 6.39 -5.66
N ILE A 91 -11.47 5.34 -6.28
CA ILE A 91 -12.28 4.34 -5.56
C ILE A 91 -11.44 3.63 -4.50
N PHE A 92 -10.21 3.27 -4.85
CA PHE A 92 -9.25 2.68 -3.93
C PHE A 92 -8.92 3.61 -2.75
N LEU A 93 -8.60 4.89 -3.00
CA LEU A 93 -8.32 5.87 -1.93
C LEU A 93 -9.53 6.11 -1.03
N VAL A 94 -10.73 6.23 -1.60
CA VAL A 94 -11.98 6.34 -0.81
C VAL A 94 -12.18 5.11 0.07
N SER A 95 -11.88 3.91 -0.46
CA SER A 95 -11.95 2.67 0.31
C SER A 95 -10.99 2.70 1.50
N LEU A 96 -9.76 3.18 1.31
CA LEU A 96 -8.79 3.35 2.40
C LEU A 96 -9.24 4.42 3.40
N PHE A 97 -9.77 5.55 2.95
CA PHE A 97 -10.28 6.60 3.86
C PHE A 97 -11.41 6.08 4.76
N LEU A 98 -12.34 5.31 4.21
CA LEU A 98 -13.40 4.66 4.98
C LEU A 98 -12.85 3.61 5.95
N PHE A 99 -11.72 2.99 5.62
CA PHE A 99 -11.07 1.98 6.44
C PHE A 99 -10.21 2.56 7.57
N ILE A 100 -9.70 3.81 7.46
CA ILE A 100 -8.85 4.46 8.48
C ILE A 100 -9.32 4.23 9.93
N PRO A 101 -10.57 4.52 10.32
CA PRO A 101 -10.97 4.39 11.72
C PRO A 101 -11.01 2.94 12.20
N VAL A 102 -11.15 1.96 11.30
CA VAL A 102 -11.50 0.57 11.62
C VAL A 102 -10.44 -0.13 12.48
N PRO A 103 -9.13 -0.12 12.15
CA PRO A 103 -8.09 -0.70 13.01
C PRO A 103 -8.02 -0.04 14.40
N PHE A 104 -8.47 1.22 14.53
CA PHE A 104 -8.35 2.02 15.75
C PHE A 104 -9.68 2.17 16.52
N LEU A 105 -10.77 1.52 16.08
CA LEU A 105 -12.11 1.69 16.68
C LEU A 105 -12.14 1.44 18.19
N ARG A 106 -11.37 0.46 18.69
CA ARG A 106 -11.30 0.15 20.12
C ARG A 106 -10.67 1.30 20.91
N ASN A 107 -9.63 1.92 20.36
CA ASN A 107 -8.94 3.06 20.94
C ASN A 107 -9.81 4.33 20.91
N PHE A 108 -10.71 4.48 19.94
CA PHE A 108 -11.67 5.58 19.89
C PHE A 108 -12.87 5.37 20.83
N SER A 109 -13.39 4.15 20.92
CA SER A 109 -14.68 3.87 21.60
C SER A 109 -14.57 3.64 23.10
N THR A 110 -13.40 3.26 23.61
CA THR A 110 -13.23 2.97 25.04
C THR A 110 -12.28 3.99 25.65
N SER A 111 -12.68 4.61 26.76
CA SER A 111 -11.80 5.44 27.62
C SER A 111 -10.71 4.60 28.32
N ILE A 112 -10.17 3.59 27.64
CA ILE A 112 -9.06 2.78 28.13
C ILE A 112 -7.81 3.67 28.11
N LYS A 113 -7.17 3.76 29.28
CA LYS A 113 -5.91 4.48 29.52
C LYS A 113 -4.75 3.82 28.77
N GLY A 114 -4.72 3.95 27.46
CA GLY A 114 -3.58 3.61 26.61
C GLY A 114 -3.33 4.74 25.63
N ASP A 115 -2.05 5.04 25.36
CA ASP A 115 -1.69 6.01 24.35
C ASP A 115 -2.18 5.52 22.97
N PHE A 116 -2.69 6.44 22.16
CA PHE A 116 -3.10 6.13 20.79
C PHE A 116 -1.88 5.65 19.99
N PRO A 117 -1.96 4.56 19.21
CA PRO A 117 -0.83 4.03 18.43
C PRO A 117 -0.51 4.93 17.23
N HIS A 118 0.14 6.07 17.51
CA HIS A 118 0.49 7.08 16.53
C HIS A 118 1.39 6.54 15.42
N ASP A 119 2.33 5.63 15.74
CA ASP A 119 3.28 5.07 14.77
C ASP A 119 2.56 4.35 13.62
N LYS A 120 1.61 3.46 13.95
CA LYS A 120 0.81 2.70 12.98
C LYS A 120 -0.13 3.59 12.18
N PHE A 121 -0.69 4.62 12.82
CA PHE A 121 -1.53 5.59 12.14
C PHE A 121 -0.72 6.42 11.13
N VAL A 122 0.47 6.89 11.52
CA VAL A 122 1.38 7.64 10.65
C VAL A 122 1.86 6.78 9.48
N GLU A 123 2.18 5.50 9.70
CA GLU A 123 2.47 4.53 8.63
C GLU A 123 1.35 4.44 7.60
N PHE A 124 0.10 4.31 8.06
CA PHE A 124 -1.05 4.20 7.18
C PHE A 124 -1.28 5.48 6.37
N ILE A 125 -1.24 6.65 7.03
CA ILE A 125 -1.44 7.94 6.37
C ILE A 125 -0.33 8.27 5.38
N ALA A 126 0.93 7.97 5.71
CA ALA A 126 2.05 8.21 4.80
C ALA A 126 2.04 7.30 3.57
N ALA A 127 1.67 6.02 3.74
CA ALA A 127 1.45 5.12 2.63
C ALA A 127 0.34 5.65 1.71
N MET A 128 -0.79 6.08 2.27
CA MET A 128 -1.89 6.68 1.51
C MET A 128 -1.49 7.96 0.79
N LEU A 129 -0.71 8.83 1.44
CA LEU A 129 -0.21 10.07 0.85
C LEU A 129 0.69 9.76 -0.35
N SER A 130 1.62 8.81 -0.20
CA SER A 130 2.49 8.38 -1.29
C SER A 130 1.71 7.81 -2.48
N ILE A 131 0.71 6.95 -2.21
CA ILE A 131 -0.14 6.39 -3.28
C ILE A 131 -1.01 7.47 -3.94
N CYS A 132 -1.57 8.40 -3.16
CA CYS A 132 -2.35 9.53 -3.68
C CYS A 132 -1.51 10.41 -4.61
N CYS A 133 -0.29 10.76 -4.19
CA CYS A 133 0.66 11.49 -5.03
C CYS A 133 0.97 10.72 -6.32
N MET A 134 1.17 9.40 -6.24
CA MET A 134 1.43 8.58 -7.43
C MET A 134 0.25 8.53 -8.40
N ILE A 135 -0.98 8.38 -7.90
CA ILE A 135 -2.19 8.38 -8.73
C ILE A 135 -2.36 9.73 -9.43
N LEU A 136 -2.16 10.83 -8.70
CA LEU A 136 -2.26 12.18 -9.27
C LEU A 136 -1.20 12.44 -10.34
N LEU A 137 0.05 12.05 -10.06
CA LEU A 137 1.16 12.24 -10.99
C LEU A 137 1.07 11.31 -12.21
N GLY A 138 0.55 10.10 -12.06
CA GLY A 138 0.23 9.21 -13.17
C GLY A 138 -0.82 9.84 -14.09
N PHE A 139 -1.92 10.33 -13.52
CA PHE A 139 -2.94 11.05 -14.30
C PHE A 139 -2.38 12.32 -14.97
N ALA A 140 -1.52 13.07 -14.27
CA ALA A 140 -0.86 14.23 -14.84
C ALA A 140 0.09 13.86 -15.99
N ASP A 141 0.80 12.73 -15.92
CA ASP A 141 1.62 12.20 -17.02
C ASP A 141 0.78 11.88 -18.25
N ASP A 142 -0.38 11.23 -18.06
CA ASP A 142 -1.29 10.88 -19.15
C ASP A 142 -1.89 12.12 -19.83
N VAL A 143 -2.24 13.15 -19.05
CA VAL A 143 -2.83 14.39 -19.59
C VAL A 143 -1.77 15.28 -20.25
N LEU A 144 -0.59 15.40 -19.63
CA LEU A 144 0.45 16.36 -20.06
C LEU A 144 1.48 15.76 -21.01
N ASN A 145 1.48 14.43 -21.20
CA ASN A 145 2.47 13.71 -22.00
C ASN A 145 3.91 14.09 -21.61
N LEU A 146 4.28 13.83 -20.34
CA LEU A 146 5.56 14.28 -19.80
C LEU A 146 6.74 13.54 -20.46
N ARG A 147 7.93 14.15 -20.36
CA ARG A 147 9.15 13.58 -20.95
C ARG A 147 9.63 12.40 -20.13
N TRP A 148 10.37 11.48 -20.76
CA TRP A 148 10.92 10.29 -20.10
C TRP A 148 11.72 10.58 -18.81
N ARG A 149 12.33 11.78 -18.71
CA ARG A 149 13.06 12.23 -17.50
C ARG A 149 12.11 12.43 -16.32
N ASP A 150 10.97 13.07 -16.58
CA ASP A 150 9.97 13.36 -15.56
C ASP A 150 9.33 12.07 -15.04
N LYS A 151 9.20 11.05 -15.90
CA LYS A 151 8.75 9.70 -15.53
C LYS A 151 9.68 8.97 -14.53
N LEU A 152 10.94 9.43 -14.39
CA LEU A 152 11.87 8.95 -13.36
C LEU A 152 11.83 9.83 -12.09
N TYR A 153 11.71 11.15 -12.26
CA TYR A 153 11.71 12.08 -11.12
C TYR A 153 10.41 12.04 -10.32
N LEU A 154 9.26 11.95 -10.98
CA LEU A 154 7.95 12.00 -10.32
C LEU A 154 7.72 10.86 -9.31
N PRO A 155 8.01 9.58 -9.64
CA PRO A 155 7.89 8.50 -8.66
C PRO A 155 8.86 8.66 -7.47
N THR A 156 10.04 9.23 -7.71
CA THR A 156 11.02 9.51 -6.65
C THR A 156 10.44 10.48 -5.63
N VAL A 157 9.87 11.60 -6.08
CA VAL A 157 9.24 12.60 -5.21
C VAL A 157 8.02 12.03 -4.49
N ALA A 158 7.19 11.25 -5.19
CA ALA A 158 6.01 10.62 -4.61
C ALA A 158 6.35 9.58 -3.51
N SER A 159 7.56 9.00 -3.54
CA SER A 159 8.02 8.03 -2.53
C SER A 159 8.53 8.67 -1.24
N LEU A 160 8.78 9.99 -1.21
CA LEU A 160 9.37 10.67 -0.04
C LEU A 160 8.58 10.50 1.26
N PRO A 161 7.23 10.56 1.30
CA PRO A 161 6.48 10.32 2.53
C PRO A 161 6.75 8.95 3.15
N LEU A 162 6.87 7.92 2.30
CA LEU A 162 7.18 6.56 2.72
C LEU A 162 8.59 6.47 3.32
N LEU A 163 9.58 7.10 2.66
CA LEU A 163 10.97 7.14 3.14
C LEU A 163 11.08 7.85 4.49
N MET A 164 10.35 8.95 4.68
CA MET A 164 10.37 9.70 5.95
C MET A 164 9.79 8.89 7.10
N VAL A 165 8.68 8.18 6.89
CA VAL A 165 8.12 7.31 7.94
C VAL A 165 9.01 6.09 8.21
N TYR A 166 9.65 5.54 7.17
CA TYR A 166 10.62 4.48 7.38
C TYR A 166 11.79 4.94 8.26
N TYR A 167 12.29 6.16 8.02
CA TYR A 167 13.34 6.78 8.82
C TYR A 167 12.92 7.02 10.28
N THR A 168 11.69 7.46 10.53
CA THR A 168 11.24 7.75 11.90
C THR A 168 10.87 6.51 12.71
N ASN A 169 10.26 5.51 12.07
CA ASN A 169 9.65 4.38 12.80
C ASN A 169 10.56 3.15 12.88
N PHE A 170 11.28 2.82 11.80
CA PHE A 170 12.05 1.57 11.71
C PHE A 170 13.56 1.81 11.73
N ASN A 171 14.03 2.75 10.92
CA ASN A 171 15.44 3.13 10.77
C ASN A 171 16.43 1.94 10.66
N SER A 172 15.99 0.82 10.06
CA SER A 172 16.78 -0.41 9.98
C SER A 172 17.41 -0.57 8.59
N THR A 173 18.66 -0.15 8.43
CA THR A 173 19.36 -0.19 7.12
C THR A 173 20.15 -1.48 6.88
N THR A 174 19.95 -2.48 7.74
CA THR A 174 20.64 -3.77 7.66
C THR A 174 19.88 -4.76 6.79
N VAL A 175 20.51 -5.23 5.70
CA VAL A 175 19.92 -6.16 4.74
C VAL A 175 20.51 -7.56 4.94
N ILE A 176 19.64 -8.58 4.89
CA ILE A 176 20.07 -9.99 4.89
C ILE A 176 20.55 -10.35 3.48
N LEU A 177 21.80 -10.82 3.36
CA LEU A 177 22.40 -11.11 2.07
C LEU A 177 21.95 -12.48 1.52
N PRO A 178 21.81 -12.61 0.18
CA PRO A 178 21.49 -13.89 -0.45
C PRO A 178 22.64 -14.89 -0.29
N LYS A 179 22.31 -16.19 -0.23
CA LYS A 179 23.27 -17.27 0.08
C LYS A 179 24.54 -17.25 -0.79
N MET A 180 24.44 -16.79 -2.04
CA MET A 180 25.56 -16.69 -2.98
C MET A 180 26.61 -15.65 -2.57
N VAL A 181 26.19 -14.59 -1.88
CA VAL A 181 27.07 -13.44 -1.52
C VAL A 181 27.56 -13.55 -0.07
N ARG A 182 26.90 -14.37 0.76
CA ARG A 182 27.25 -14.58 2.17
C ARG A 182 28.72 -14.96 2.41
N PRO A 183 29.39 -15.79 1.58
CA PRO A 183 30.80 -16.12 1.80
C PRO A 183 31.74 -14.92 1.73
N LEU A 184 31.37 -13.85 1.01
CA LEU A 184 32.23 -12.67 0.81
C LEU A 184 31.93 -11.55 1.83
N LEU A 185 30.66 -11.32 2.14
CA LEU A 185 30.20 -10.13 2.86
C LEU A 185 29.50 -10.44 4.20
N GLY A 186 29.41 -11.71 4.59
CA GLY A 186 28.74 -12.14 5.82
C GLY A 186 27.23 -12.35 5.68
N HIS A 187 26.54 -12.61 6.79
CA HIS A 187 25.10 -12.93 6.78
C HIS A 187 24.22 -11.69 6.54
N SER A 188 24.62 -10.54 7.09
CA SER A 188 23.89 -9.28 7.04
C SER A 188 24.86 -8.13 6.85
N LEU A 189 24.43 -7.11 6.09
CA LEU A 189 25.23 -5.92 5.80
C LEU A 189 24.39 -4.66 6.05
N ASP A 190 24.92 -3.74 6.82
CA ASP A 190 24.38 -2.39 6.95
C ASP A 190 24.85 -1.54 5.77
N ILE A 191 23.92 -1.11 4.92
CA ILE A 191 24.21 -0.31 3.73
C ILE A 191 23.87 1.18 3.93
N GLY A 192 23.37 1.56 5.10
CA GLY A 192 23.06 2.95 5.48
C GLY A 192 22.19 3.68 4.45
N MET A 193 22.66 4.85 4.01
CA MET A 193 21.95 5.73 3.07
C MET A 193 21.59 5.04 1.73
N LEU A 194 22.36 4.04 1.31
CA LEU A 194 22.07 3.28 0.10
C LEU A 194 20.76 2.50 0.20
N TYR A 195 20.30 2.16 1.41
CA TYR A 195 19.00 1.53 1.63
C TYR A 195 17.84 2.47 1.28
N TYR A 196 17.94 3.75 1.66
CA TYR A 196 16.93 4.76 1.30
C TYR A 196 16.90 5.03 -0.20
N LEU A 197 18.08 5.10 -0.83
CA LEU A 197 18.18 5.20 -2.28
C LEU A 197 17.54 3.99 -2.96
N PHE A 198 17.81 2.78 -2.46
CA PHE A 198 17.19 1.54 -2.95
C PHE A 198 15.66 1.58 -2.83
N MET A 199 15.10 1.99 -1.69
CA MET A 199 13.64 2.09 -1.52
C MET A 199 13.00 3.08 -2.51
N GLY A 200 13.63 4.24 -2.72
CA GLY A 200 13.15 5.21 -3.71
C GLY A 200 13.22 4.66 -5.13
N MET A 201 14.34 4.03 -5.50
CA MET A 201 14.53 3.39 -6.80
C MET A 201 13.57 2.21 -7.03
N LEU A 202 13.19 1.48 -5.97
CA LEU A 202 12.21 0.41 -6.05
C LEU A 202 10.84 0.96 -6.47
N ALA A 203 10.41 2.10 -5.93
CA ALA A 203 9.17 2.75 -6.34
C ALA A 203 9.21 3.18 -7.82
N VAL A 204 10.34 3.77 -8.26
CA VAL A 204 10.56 4.14 -9.67
C VAL A 204 10.55 2.90 -10.58
N PHE A 205 11.20 1.83 -10.18
CA PHE A 205 11.25 0.59 -10.93
C PHE A 205 9.86 -0.03 -11.06
N CYS A 206 9.11 -0.16 -9.97
CA CYS A 206 7.79 -0.80 -9.98
C CYS A 206 6.80 -0.08 -10.92
N THR A 207 6.76 1.26 -10.89
CA THR A 207 5.83 2.02 -11.75
C THR A 207 6.23 1.95 -13.21
N ASN A 208 7.52 2.07 -13.52
CA ASN A 208 8.00 2.00 -14.90
C ASN A 208 7.95 0.57 -15.46
N ALA A 209 8.20 -0.46 -14.65
CA ALA A 209 8.20 -1.86 -15.09
C ALA A 209 6.83 -2.31 -15.62
N ILE A 210 5.74 -1.91 -14.96
CA ILE A 210 4.38 -2.19 -15.43
C ILE A 210 4.10 -1.39 -16.70
N ASN A 211 4.49 -0.11 -16.74
CA ASN A 211 4.22 0.78 -17.88
C ASN A 211 4.97 0.39 -19.16
N ILE A 212 6.15 -0.23 -19.08
CA ILE A 212 6.85 -0.76 -20.27
C ILE A 212 6.27 -2.10 -20.73
N LEU A 213 5.66 -2.86 -19.82
CA LEU A 213 5.01 -4.15 -20.11
C LEU A 213 3.51 -3.92 -20.37
N ALA A 214 3.23 -3.06 -21.35
CA ALA A 214 1.91 -2.53 -21.67
C ALA A 214 1.57 -2.72 -23.16
N GLY A 215 0.38 -2.28 -23.57
CA GLY A 215 0.01 -2.19 -25.01
C GLY A 215 -0.86 -3.33 -25.54
N ILE A 216 -1.28 -4.26 -24.68
CA ILE A 216 -2.32 -5.26 -25.00
C ILE A 216 -3.47 -5.12 -24.00
N ASN A 217 -4.70 -5.08 -24.52
CA ASN A 217 -5.92 -4.96 -23.72
C ASN A 217 -5.95 -5.96 -22.56
N GLY A 218 -5.99 -5.47 -21.32
CA GLY A 218 -6.03 -6.32 -20.11
C GLY A 218 -4.68 -6.62 -19.48
N LEU A 219 -3.54 -6.39 -20.16
CA LEU A 219 -2.23 -6.87 -19.70
C LEU A 219 -1.76 -6.17 -18.42
N GLU A 220 -1.76 -4.84 -18.40
CA GLU A 220 -1.36 -3.99 -17.27
C GLU A 220 -2.16 -4.30 -16.00
N VAL A 221 -3.49 -4.40 -16.16
CA VAL A 221 -4.38 -4.67 -15.04
C VAL A 221 -4.25 -6.12 -14.57
N CYS A 222 -4.09 -7.07 -15.49
CA CYS A 222 -3.99 -8.49 -15.17
C CYS A 222 -2.68 -8.82 -14.44
N GLN A 223 -1.53 -8.34 -14.92
CA GLN A 223 -0.26 -8.56 -14.23
C GLN A 223 -0.29 -7.99 -12.81
N SER A 224 -0.89 -6.81 -12.65
CA SER A 224 -1.02 -6.15 -11.35
C SER A 224 -1.92 -6.94 -10.39
N LEU A 225 -3.02 -7.51 -10.89
CA LEU A 225 -3.88 -8.40 -10.10
C LEU A 225 -3.18 -9.69 -9.68
N ILE A 226 -2.37 -10.29 -10.57
CA ILE A 226 -1.60 -11.50 -10.24
C ILE A 226 -0.58 -11.20 -9.13
N ILE A 227 0.15 -10.08 -9.23
CA ILE A 227 1.11 -9.63 -8.22
C ILE A 227 0.41 -9.39 -6.89
N ALA A 228 -0.67 -8.61 -6.87
CA ALA A 228 -1.40 -8.30 -5.64
C ALA A 228 -2.00 -9.54 -4.99
N SER A 229 -2.58 -10.45 -5.79
CA SER A 229 -3.12 -11.72 -5.28
C SER A 229 -2.03 -12.60 -4.68
N SER A 230 -0.83 -12.62 -5.29
CA SER A 230 0.32 -13.35 -4.77
C SER A 230 0.80 -12.78 -3.43
N ILE A 231 0.82 -11.45 -3.29
CA ILE A 231 1.15 -10.78 -2.03
C ILE A 231 0.11 -11.11 -0.94
N VAL A 232 -1.18 -11.10 -1.27
CA VAL A 232 -2.24 -11.48 -0.33
C VAL A 232 -2.06 -12.92 0.13
N VAL A 233 -1.84 -13.87 -0.78
CA VAL A 233 -1.60 -15.27 -0.43
C VAL A 233 -0.37 -15.41 0.47
N PHE A 234 0.74 -14.74 0.11
CA PHE A 234 1.95 -14.73 0.92
C PHE A 234 1.70 -14.19 2.34
N ASN A 235 1.04 -13.04 2.46
CA ASN A 235 0.71 -12.44 3.76
C ASN A 235 -0.18 -13.35 4.61
N VAL A 236 -1.18 -14.00 4.01
CA VAL A 236 -2.05 -14.95 4.72
C VAL A 236 -1.23 -16.15 5.23
N VAL A 237 -0.35 -16.70 4.41
CA VAL A 237 0.51 -17.83 4.81
C VAL A 237 1.44 -17.44 5.97
N GLU A 238 2.07 -16.27 5.93
CA GLU A 238 2.96 -15.81 7.00
C GLU A 238 2.20 -15.51 8.31
N ILE A 239 1.00 -14.92 8.23
CA ILE A 239 0.13 -14.72 9.40
C ILE A 239 -0.25 -16.06 10.04
N LEU A 240 -0.65 -17.05 9.22
CA LEU A 240 -0.98 -18.39 9.71
C LEU A 240 0.23 -19.14 10.27
N SER A 241 1.43 -18.82 9.79
CA SER A 241 2.70 -19.40 10.28
C SER A 241 3.21 -18.71 11.55
N GLY A 242 2.63 -17.58 11.95
CA GLY A 242 2.97 -16.84 13.16
C GLY A 242 4.21 -15.95 13.05
N HIS A 243 4.72 -15.69 11.84
CA HIS A 243 5.86 -14.79 11.64
C HIS A 243 5.38 -13.36 11.33
N HIS A 244 5.91 -12.37 12.05
CA HIS A 244 5.77 -10.93 11.74
C HIS A 244 4.34 -10.46 11.36
N SER A 245 3.33 -10.91 12.11
CA SER A 245 1.91 -10.75 11.75
C SER A 245 1.48 -9.31 11.50
N GLU A 246 1.99 -8.33 12.24
CA GLU A 246 1.59 -6.92 12.11
C GLU A 246 1.91 -6.31 10.73
N ALA A 247 3.07 -6.63 10.16
CA ALA A 247 3.49 -6.09 8.86
C ALA A 247 2.67 -6.70 7.71
N HIS A 248 2.39 -8.01 7.81
CA HIS A 248 1.54 -8.72 6.85
C HIS A 248 0.08 -8.26 6.95
N GLU A 249 -0.42 -7.96 8.15
CA GLU A 249 -1.75 -7.42 8.35
C GLU A 249 -1.88 -6.00 7.76
N PHE A 250 -0.90 -5.12 8.01
CA PHE A 250 -0.84 -3.79 7.38
C PHE A 250 -0.83 -3.89 5.84
N SER A 251 -0.06 -4.83 5.29
CA SER A 251 -0.05 -5.07 3.85
C SER A 251 -1.43 -5.54 3.33
N LEU A 252 -2.12 -6.42 4.04
CA LEU A 252 -3.49 -6.84 3.69
C LEU A 252 -4.49 -5.68 3.73
N TYR A 253 -4.31 -4.71 4.64
CA TYR A 253 -5.17 -3.52 4.70
C TYR A 253 -5.17 -2.74 3.40
N ILE A 254 -4.02 -2.65 2.73
CA ILE A 254 -3.85 -1.94 1.46
C ILE A 254 -4.19 -2.83 0.26
N MET A 255 -3.76 -4.09 0.26
CA MET A 255 -3.88 -4.98 -0.90
C MET A 255 -5.30 -5.42 -1.21
N LEU A 256 -6.16 -5.62 -0.20
CA LEU A 256 -7.54 -6.08 -0.45
C LEU A 256 -8.38 -5.02 -1.18
N PRO A 257 -8.42 -3.74 -0.77
CA PRO A 257 -9.13 -2.70 -1.51
C PRO A 257 -8.54 -2.47 -2.90
N TYR A 258 -7.21 -2.61 -3.03
CA TYR A 258 -6.53 -2.52 -4.32
C TYR A 258 -7.03 -3.60 -5.29
N ILE A 259 -7.14 -4.86 -4.85
CA ILE A 259 -7.71 -5.95 -5.67
C ILE A 259 -9.17 -5.65 -6.02
N GLY A 260 -9.98 -5.20 -5.05
CA GLY A 260 -11.38 -4.87 -5.28
C GLY A 260 -11.58 -3.82 -6.39
N ALA A 261 -10.85 -2.70 -6.30
CA ALA A 261 -10.89 -1.63 -7.29
C ALA A 261 -10.31 -2.07 -8.65
N THR A 262 -9.18 -2.77 -8.66
CA THR A 262 -8.50 -3.24 -9.88
C THR A 262 -9.29 -4.32 -10.60
N CYS A 263 -10.01 -5.20 -9.89
CA CYS A 263 -10.93 -6.17 -10.47
C CYS A 263 -12.09 -5.49 -11.22
N ALA A 264 -12.58 -4.35 -10.70
CA ALA A 264 -13.60 -3.58 -11.40
C ALA A 264 -13.06 -3.00 -12.71
N LEU A 265 -11.83 -2.49 -12.71
CA LEU A 265 -11.16 -2.02 -13.92
C LEU A 265 -10.95 -3.14 -14.94
N TRP A 266 -10.42 -4.28 -14.49
CA TRP A 266 -10.12 -5.43 -15.34
C TRP A 266 -11.35 -5.90 -16.12
N ARG A 267 -12.54 -5.85 -15.49
CA ARG A 267 -13.79 -6.22 -16.16
C ARG A 267 -14.06 -5.39 -17.42
N TYR A 268 -13.68 -4.12 -17.43
CA TYR A 268 -13.85 -3.20 -18.57
C TYR A 268 -12.57 -3.05 -19.41
N ASN A 269 -11.40 -3.43 -18.92
CA ASN A 269 -10.12 -3.34 -19.65
C ASN A 269 -9.75 -4.64 -20.39
N ARG A 270 -10.25 -5.80 -19.93
CA ARG A 270 -10.02 -7.09 -20.61
C ARG A 270 -10.45 -7.06 -22.07
N TYR A 271 -9.83 -7.88 -22.91
CA TYR A 271 -10.23 -8.01 -24.31
C TYR A 271 -11.73 -8.36 -24.41
N GLN A 272 -12.46 -7.56 -25.18
CA GLN A 272 -13.85 -7.79 -25.55
C GLN A 272 -14.02 -7.55 -27.04
N GLU A 273 -14.85 -8.37 -27.69
CA GLU A 273 -15.27 -8.16 -29.07
C GLU A 273 -16.11 -6.86 -29.19
N SER A 274 -16.96 -6.59 -28.20
CA SER A 274 -17.75 -5.36 -28.10
C SER A 274 -16.90 -4.16 -27.63
N GLN A 275 -16.89 -3.10 -28.42
CA GLN A 275 -16.00 -1.94 -28.24
C GLN A 275 -16.57 -0.89 -27.27
N TYR A 276 -17.87 -0.99 -27.00
CA TYR A 276 -18.61 -0.01 -26.21
C TYR A 276 -18.26 -0.05 -24.72
N GLN A 277 -17.66 -1.13 -24.24
CA GLN A 277 -17.36 -1.30 -22.81
C GLN A 277 -15.88 -1.12 -22.46
N ASN A 278 -14.99 -1.02 -23.45
CA ASN A 278 -13.55 -0.97 -23.18
C ASN A 278 -13.11 0.37 -22.58
N VAL A 279 -12.11 0.33 -21.71
CA VAL A 279 -11.34 1.46 -21.17
C VAL A 279 -9.85 1.10 -21.14
N ILE A 280 -8.95 2.07 -21.35
CA ILE A 280 -7.49 1.88 -21.28
C ILE A 280 -6.98 2.50 -19.98
N THR A 281 -6.02 1.81 -19.35
CA THR A 281 -5.42 2.19 -18.09
C THR A 281 -4.67 3.50 -18.19
#